data_AF-K1ZC47-F1
#
_entry.id   AF-K1ZC47-F1
#
_cell.length_a   1.000
_cell.length_b   1.000
_cell.length_c   1.000
_cell.angle_alpha   90.00
_cell.angle_beta   90.00
_cell.angle_gamma   90.00
#
_symmetry.space_group_name_H-M   'P 1'
#
loop_
_entity.id
_entity.type
_entity.pdbx_description
1 polymer ?
#
loop_
_entity_poly.entity_id
_entity_poly.type
_entity_poly.pdbx_seq_one_letter_code
_entity_poly.pdbx_strand_id
1 'polypeptide(L)'
;MSFSQKKSKPKQKLSPLQEKRFLRISVALVAIALLWVLLAPGSGLRSLWKKREELRRLQQQTVQLEEENGVLVKDIDRLQHDPGYLEDVARKEYGLLKKNERVFEFAPKKSAKDKEKDKEKDKEKEKDM
;
A
#
# COMPACT_ATOMS: atom_id res chain seq x y z
N MET A 1 -6.23 -16.51 84.50
CA MET A 1 -5.24 -16.89 83.47
C MET A 1 -5.75 -18.12 82.76
N SER A 2 -6.02 -18.05 81.45
CA SER A 2 -6.33 -19.25 80.64
C SER A 2 -5.82 -19.03 79.22
N PHE A 3 -4.60 -19.49 78.93
CA PHE A 3 -4.04 -19.44 77.58
C PHE A 3 -4.61 -20.60 76.76
N SER A 4 -5.37 -20.26 75.72
CA SER A 4 -5.90 -21.23 74.74
C SER A 4 -4.81 -21.58 73.72
N GLN A 5 -4.31 -22.82 73.80
CA GLN A 5 -3.26 -23.36 72.94
C GLN A 5 -3.81 -23.68 71.54
N LYS A 6 -3.30 -22.97 70.53
CA LYS A 6 -3.61 -23.19 69.11
C LYS A 6 -2.86 -24.44 68.61
N LYS A 7 -3.58 -25.53 68.34
CA LYS A 7 -3.02 -26.76 67.77
C LYS A 7 -2.53 -26.53 66.33
N SER A 8 -1.23 -26.63 66.09
CA SER A 8 -0.63 -26.64 64.74
C SER A 8 -0.80 -28.01 64.09
N LYS A 9 -1.38 -28.04 62.88
CA LYS A 9 -1.56 -29.28 62.09
C LYS A 9 -0.20 -29.87 61.68
N PRO A 10 -0.01 -31.20 61.68
CA PRO A 10 1.24 -31.83 61.27
C PRO A 10 1.48 -31.60 59.78
N LYS A 11 2.66 -31.10 59.43
CA LYS A 11 3.13 -30.99 58.04
C LYS A 11 3.37 -32.40 57.51
N GLN A 12 2.39 -32.94 56.79
CA GLN A 12 2.53 -34.21 56.09
C GLN A 12 3.71 -34.10 55.12
N LYS A 13 4.74 -34.93 55.32
CA LYS A 13 5.88 -35.01 54.41
C LYS A 13 5.38 -35.71 53.15
N LEU A 14 5.38 -34.98 52.03
CA LEU A 14 4.95 -35.51 50.74
C LEU A 14 5.88 -36.65 50.35
N SER A 15 5.33 -37.71 49.75
CA SER A 15 6.12 -38.86 49.30
C SER A 15 7.20 -38.40 48.30
N PRO A 16 8.43 -38.96 48.31
CA PRO A 16 9.50 -38.56 47.40
C PRO A 16 9.13 -38.71 45.91
N LEU A 17 8.11 -39.53 45.62
CA LEU A 17 7.54 -39.68 44.28
C LEU A 17 6.60 -38.54 43.91
N GLN A 18 5.86 -37.98 44.88
CA GLN A 18 4.96 -36.84 44.68
C GLN A 18 5.75 -35.55 44.47
N GLU A 19 6.78 -35.31 45.27
CA GLU A 19 7.65 -34.13 45.12
C GLU A 19 8.31 -34.08 43.74
N LYS A 20 8.82 -35.21 43.23
CA LYS A 20 9.39 -35.29 41.87
C LYS A 20 8.35 -35.05 40.77
N ARG A 21 7.09 -35.45 40.98
CA ARG A 21 6.00 -35.19 40.02
C ARG A 21 5.61 -33.71 40.01
N PHE A 22 5.46 -33.09 41.17
CA PHE A 22 5.19 -31.64 41.27
C PHE A 22 6.33 -30.81 40.69
N LEU A 23 7.59 -31.20 40.93
CA LEU A 23 8.74 -30.54 40.34
C LEU A 23 8.71 -30.63 38.81
N ARG A 24 8.46 -31.81 38.23
CA ARG A 24 8.33 -31.99 36.78
C ARG A 24 7.20 -31.14 36.19
N ILE A 25 6.04 -31.09 36.85
CA ILE A 25 4.91 -30.28 36.41
C ILE A 25 5.24 -28.78 36.48
N SER A 26 5.92 -28.34 37.55
CA SER A 26 6.34 -26.94 37.69
C SER A 26 7.33 -26.53 36.60
N VAL A 27 8.30 -27.39 36.28
CA VAL A 27 9.27 -27.15 35.20
C VAL A 27 8.57 -27.11 33.85
N ALA A 28 7.62 -28.02 33.60
CA ALA A 28 6.83 -28.03 32.37
C ALA A 28 5.97 -26.75 32.23
N LEU A 29 5.34 -26.30 33.32
CA LEU A 29 4.56 -25.05 33.33
C LEU A 29 5.43 -23.83 33.04
N VAL A 30 6.62 -23.74 33.65
CA VAL A 30 7.57 -22.65 33.39
C VAL A 30 8.05 -22.69 31.94
N ALA A 31 8.37 -23.87 31.40
CA ALA A 31 8.77 -24.03 30.01
C ALA A 31 7.65 -23.59 29.04
N ILE A 32 6.40 -23.96 29.31
CA ILE A 32 5.24 -23.56 28.52
C ILE A 32 5.01 -22.04 28.62
N ALA A 33 5.14 -21.44 29.80
CA ALA A 33 5.02 -20.00 29.98
C ALA A 33 6.11 -19.23 29.22
N LEU A 34 7.36 -19.71 29.25
CA LEU A 34 8.45 -19.15 28.46
C LEU A 34 8.20 -19.30 26.96
N LEU A 35 7.74 -20.47 26.51
CA LEU A 35 7.38 -20.70 25.12
C LEU A 35 6.26 -19.75 24.69
N TRP A 36 5.25 -19.55 25.54
CA TRP A 36 4.14 -18.63 25.29
C TRP A 36 4.61 -17.19 25.15
N VAL A 37 5.49 -16.70 26.02
CA VAL A 37 6.06 -15.34 25.94
C VAL A 37 6.92 -15.16 24.68
N LEU A 38 7.64 -16.21 24.25
CA LEU A 38 8.43 -16.19 23.01
C LEU A 38 7.57 -16.27 21.75
N LEU A 39 6.49 -17.05 21.77
CA LEU A 39 5.56 -17.21 20.65
C LEU A 39 4.48 -16.12 20.61
N ALA A 40 4.30 -15.36 21.70
CA ALA A 40 3.25 -14.36 21.81
C ALA A 40 3.40 -13.30 20.70
N PRO A 41 2.30 -13.02 19.98
CA PRO A 41 2.28 -12.08 18.87
C PRO A 41 2.40 -10.65 19.41
N GLY A 42 3.63 -10.15 19.54
CA GLY A 42 3.92 -8.79 19.99
C GLY A 42 5.24 -8.66 20.75
N SER A 43 5.62 -9.67 21.54
CA SER A 43 6.80 -9.66 22.40
C SER A 43 8.03 -10.41 21.85
N GLY A 44 7.86 -11.24 20.82
CA GLY A 44 8.94 -12.08 20.27
C GLY A 44 9.75 -11.43 19.13
N LEU A 45 10.93 -12.00 18.86
CA LEU A 45 11.89 -11.63 17.79
C LEU A 45 11.27 -11.34 16.41
N ARG A 46 10.10 -11.91 16.12
CA ARG A 46 9.35 -11.65 14.88
C ARG A 46 8.92 -10.18 14.74
N SER A 47 8.63 -9.48 15.84
CA SER A 47 8.28 -8.06 15.79
C SER A 47 9.50 -7.21 15.44
N LEU A 48 10.69 -7.57 15.92
CA LEU A 48 11.96 -6.94 15.51
C LEU A 48 12.26 -7.15 14.03
N TRP A 49 11.96 -8.33 13.48
CA TRP A 49 12.15 -8.58 12.06
C TRP A 49 11.17 -7.81 11.19
N LYS A 50 9.88 -7.76 11.57
CA LYS A 50 8.87 -6.93 10.88
C LYS A 50 9.25 -5.44 10.92
N LYS A 51 9.67 -4.93 12.07
CA LYS A 51 10.12 -3.53 12.20
C LYS A 51 11.35 -3.23 11.35
N ARG A 52 12.29 -4.17 11.22
CA ARG A 52 13.45 -4.02 10.32
C ARG A 52 13.03 -3.99 8.85
N GLU A 53 12.08 -4.82 8.45
CA GLU A 53 11.56 -4.82 7.08
C GLU A 53 10.77 -3.53 6.79
N GLU A 54 9.92 -3.07 7.72
CA GLU A 54 9.21 -1.80 7.63
C GLU A 54 10.17 -0.62 7.53
N LEU A 55 11.23 -0.58 8.37
CA LEU A 55 12.27 0.44 8.28
C LEU A 55 12.95 0.44 6.91
N ARG A 56 13.29 -0.74 6.38
CA ARG A 56 13.92 -0.83 5.06
C ARG A 56 12.99 -0.35 3.95
N ARG A 57 11.69 -0.70 4.01
CA ARG A 57 10.70 -0.23 3.05
C ARG A 57 10.51 1.28 3.12
N LEU A 58 10.37 1.83 4.32
CA LEU A 58 10.24 3.28 4.52
C LEU A 58 11.46 4.03 4.01
N GLN A 59 12.67 3.55 4.31
CA GLN A 59 13.91 4.14 3.79
C GLN A 59 13.95 4.13 2.25
N GLN A 60 13.57 3.01 1.63
CA GLN A 60 13.49 2.93 0.17
C GLN A 60 12.47 3.89 -0.42
N GLN A 61 11.31 4.04 0.24
CA GLN A 61 10.28 5.00 -0.17
C GLN A 61 10.77 6.44 -0.03
N THR A 62 11.49 6.78 1.05
CA THR A 62 12.07 8.12 1.22
C THR A 62 13.06 8.44 0.10
N VAL A 63 13.96 7.50 -0.24
CA VAL A 63 14.92 7.71 -1.32
C VAL A 63 14.22 7.89 -2.68
N GLN A 64 13.21 7.07 -2.98
CA GLN A 64 12.43 7.20 -4.22
C GLN A 64 11.69 8.53 -4.27
N LEU A 65 11.05 8.95 -3.18
CA LEU A 65 10.33 10.22 -3.11
C LEU A 65 11.27 11.42 -3.24
N GLU A 66 12.47 11.36 -2.67
CA GLU A 66 13.48 12.41 -2.83
C GLU A 66 13.97 12.52 -4.28
N GLU A 67 14.17 11.39 -4.95
CA GLU A 67 14.56 11.35 -6.36
C GLU A 67 13.45 11.91 -7.27
N GLU A 68 12.20 11.45 -7.09
CA GLU A 68 11.03 11.94 -7.82
C GLU A 68 10.82 13.44 -7.60
N ASN A 69 10.93 13.90 -6.35
CA ASN A 69 10.83 15.32 -6.02
C ASN A 69 11.95 16.12 -6.71
N GLY A 70 13.18 15.62 -6.71
CA GLY A 70 14.29 16.25 -7.42
C GLY A 70 14.07 16.38 -8.92
N VAL A 71 13.46 15.38 -9.56
CA VAL A 71 13.07 15.44 -10.98
C VAL A 71 11.96 16.47 -11.19
N LEU A 72 10.90 16.42 -10.39
CA LEU A 72 9.76 17.33 -10.49
C LEU A 72 10.17 18.79 -10.29
N VAL A 73 11.03 19.09 -9.32
CA VAL A 73 11.55 20.45 -9.10
C VAL A 73 12.30 20.95 -10.32
N LYS A 74 13.12 20.11 -10.96
CA LYS A 74 13.82 20.49 -12.20
C LYS A 74 12.85 20.70 -13.35
N ASP A 75 11.82 19.88 -13.49
CA ASP A 75 10.82 20.05 -14.54
C ASP A 75 10.00 21.33 -14.32
N ILE A 76 9.61 21.63 -13.07
CA ILE A 76 8.96 22.89 -12.72
C ILE A 76 9.86 24.09 -13.06
N ASP A 77 11.14 24.03 -12.69
CA ASP A 77 12.11 25.09 -13.00
C ASP A 77 12.22 25.33 -14.51
N ARG A 78 12.32 24.25 -15.30
CA ARG A 78 12.35 24.34 -16.76
C ARG A 78 11.05 24.88 -17.33
N LEU A 79 9.89 24.46 -16.82
CA LEU A 79 8.61 25.00 -17.28
C LEU A 79 8.46 26.49 -17.01
N GLN A 80 9.03 26.99 -15.91
CA GLN A 80 8.95 28.41 -15.54
C GLN A 80 9.98 29.28 -16.27
N HIS A 81 11.20 28.78 -16.45
CA HIS A 81 12.34 29.58 -16.91
C HIS A 81 12.78 29.28 -18.35
N ASP A 82 12.32 28.18 -18.96
CA ASP A 82 12.60 27.81 -20.36
C ASP A 82 11.32 27.89 -21.22
N PRO A 83 11.14 29.00 -21.96
CA PRO A 83 9.97 29.18 -22.84
C PRO A 83 9.86 28.11 -23.93
N GLY A 84 10.99 27.56 -24.40
CA GLY A 84 11.01 26.54 -25.45
C GLY A 84 10.49 25.21 -24.92
N TYR A 85 10.94 24.82 -23.73
CA TYR A 85 10.43 23.62 -23.05
C TYR A 85 8.93 23.74 -22.75
N LEU A 86 8.47 24.90 -22.28
CA LEU A 86 7.06 25.17 -22.05
C LEU A 86 6.22 25.07 -23.34
N GLU A 87 6.70 25.63 -24.46
CA GLU A 87 6.02 25.54 -25.76
C GLU A 87 5.92 24.08 -26.24
N ASP A 88 7.00 23.31 -26.07
CA ASP A 88 7.04 21.89 -26.43
C ASP A 88 6.02 21.08 -25.63
N VAL A 89 5.96 21.27 -24.31
CA VAL A 89 4.99 20.58 -23.43
C VAL A 89 3.57 21.02 -23.77
N ALA A 90 3.33 22.32 -23.97
CA ALA A 90 2.03 22.85 -24.36
C ALA A 90 1.52 22.25 -25.68
N ARG A 91 2.41 22.05 -26.65
CA ARG A 91 2.07 21.44 -27.94
C ARG A 91 1.86 19.94 -27.86
N LYS A 92 2.75 19.21 -27.16
CA LYS A 92 2.73 17.74 -27.11
C LYS A 92 1.62 17.21 -26.21
N GLU A 93 1.51 17.74 -25.00
CA GLU A 93 0.57 17.23 -23.98
C GLU A 93 -0.82 17.83 -24.13
N TYR A 94 -0.92 19.09 -24.57
CA TYR A 94 -2.18 19.84 -24.60
C TYR A 94 -2.63 20.27 -26.00
N GLY A 95 -1.84 20.01 -27.05
CA GLY A 95 -2.20 20.40 -28.43
C GLY A 95 -2.36 21.91 -28.63
N LEU A 96 -1.77 22.73 -27.74
CA LEU A 96 -1.95 24.18 -27.77
C LEU A 96 -1.22 24.79 -28.97
N LEU A 97 -1.89 25.78 -29.58
CA LEU A 97 -1.39 26.54 -30.72
C LEU A 97 -1.10 27.98 -30.34
N LYS A 98 -0.15 28.61 -31.06
CA LYS A 98 0.00 30.07 -30.96
C LYS A 98 -1.23 30.76 -31.54
N LYS A 99 -1.47 32.02 -31.13
CA LYS A 99 -2.61 32.84 -31.60
C LYS A 99 -2.73 32.93 -33.13
N ASN A 100 -1.62 32.72 -33.82
CA ASN A 100 -1.45 32.83 -35.27
C ASN A 100 -1.32 31.48 -35.98
N GLU A 101 -1.58 30.35 -35.30
CA GLU A 101 -1.56 28.99 -35.85
C GLU A 101 -2.99 28.42 -35.94
N ARG A 102 -3.26 27.51 -36.89
CA ARG A 102 -4.58 26.86 -37.06
C ARG A 102 -4.40 25.37 -37.36
N VAL A 103 -5.24 24.52 -36.77
CA VAL A 103 -5.33 23.10 -37.13
C VAL A 103 -6.27 22.93 -38.32
N PHE A 104 -5.87 22.14 -39.31
CA PHE A 104 -6.74 21.67 -40.39
C PHE A 104 -7.02 20.18 -40.18
N GLU A 105 -8.24 19.85 -39.78
CA GLU A 105 -8.70 18.47 -39.75
C GLU A 105 -9.26 18.09 -41.12
N PHE A 106 -8.61 17.14 -41.78
CA PHE A 106 -9.10 16.60 -43.05
C PHE A 106 -10.06 15.46 -42.74
N ALA A 107 -11.34 15.64 -43.07
CA ALA A 107 -12.29 14.54 -43.05
C ALA A 107 -11.79 13.42 -43.97
N PRO A 108 -11.87 12.14 -43.55
CA PRO A 108 -11.53 11.04 -44.44
C PRO A 108 -12.38 11.16 -45.70
N LYS A 109 -11.74 11.01 -46.88
CA LYS A 109 -12.44 11.04 -48.16
C LYS A 109 -13.66 10.11 -48.05
N LYS A 110 -14.88 10.67 -48.03
CA LYS A 110 -16.12 9.90 -48.08
C LYS A 110 -15.97 8.87 -49.18
N SER A 111 -15.94 7.60 -48.80
CA SER A 111 -15.86 6.51 -49.74
C SER A 111 -17.14 6.49 -50.57
N ALA A 112 -17.08 5.98 -51.80
CA ALA A 112 -18.22 6.02 -52.73
C ALA A 112 -19.51 5.41 -52.14
N LYS A 113 -19.39 4.50 -51.15
CA LYS A 113 -20.53 3.89 -50.43
C LYS A 113 -21.31 4.87 -49.55
N ASP A 114 -20.67 5.90 -49.02
CA ASP A 114 -21.33 6.88 -48.14
C ASP A 114 -22.16 7.90 -48.94
N LYS A 115 -21.78 8.14 -50.20
CA LYS A 115 -22.52 9.02 -51.13
C LYS A 115 -23.80 8.38 -51.69
N GLU A 116 -23.90 7.05 -51.65
CA GLU A 116 -25.06 6.31 -52.16
C GLU A 116 -26.19 6.28 -51.10
N LYS A 117 -25.84 6.13 -49.82
CA LYS A 117 -26.79 6.18 -48.70
C LYS A 117 -27.44 7.56 -48.50
N ASP A 118 -26.72 8.64 -48.76
CA ASP A 118 -27.27 10.00 -48.69
C ASP A 118 -28.27 10.25 -49.84
N LYS A 119 -28.04 9.67 -51.03
CA LYS A 119 -28.95 9.79 -52.18
C LYS A 119 -30.24 8.97 -52.07
N GLU A 120 -30.23 7.88 -51.31
CA GLU A 120 -31.41 7.05 -51.07
C GLU A 120 -32.35 7.70 -50.04
N LYS A 121 -31.79 8.32 -48.99
CA LYS A 121 -32.54 9.10 -48.00
C LYS A 121 -33.23 10.34 -48.56
N ASP A 122 -32.64 10.99 -49.55
CA ASP A 122 -33.26 12.15 -50.20
C ASP A 122 -34.42 11.75 -51.13
N LYS A 123 -34.39 10.54 -51.71
CA LYS A 123 -35.48 10.00 -52.54
C LYS A 123 -36.68 9.49 -51.74
N GLU A 124 -36.48 9.06 -50.50
CA GLU A 124 -37.58 8.66 -49.60
C GLU A 124 -38.39 9.88 -49.14
N LYS A 125 -37.71 11.01 -48.84
CA LYS A 125 -38.39 12.25 -48.41
C LYS A 125 -39.21 12.93 -49.50
N GLU A 126 -38.89 12.71 -50.77
CA GLU A 126 -39.65 13.24 -51.92
C GLU A 126 -40.89 12.38 -52.26
N LYS A 127 -40.99 11.15 -51.72
CA LYS A 127 -42.16 10.28 -51.90
C LYS A 127 -43.24 10.45 -50.84
N ASP A 128 -42.90 11.02 -49.68
CA ASP A 128 -43.80 11.23 -48.55
C ASP A 128 -44.43 12.63 -48.52
N MET A 129 -44.23 13.44 -49.57
CA MET A 129 -44.80 14.79 -49.75
C MET A 129 -45.63 14.84 -51.04
#